data_AF-A0A2J7W4U9-F1
#
_entry.id   AF-A0A2J7W4U9-F1
#
_cell.length_a   1.000
_cell.length_b   1.000
_cell.length_c   1.000
_cell.angle_alpha   90.00
_cell.angle_beta   90.00
_cell.angle_gamma   90.00
#
_symmetry.space_group_name_H-M   'P 1'
#
loop_
_entity.id
_entity.type
_entity.pdbx_description
1 polymer ?
#
loop_
_entity_poly.entity_id
_entity_poly.type
_entity_poly.pdbx_seq_one_letter_code
_entity_poly.pdbx_strand_id
1 'polypeptide(L)'
;MKRIPHSPGRAQRGVAMIEVLVSILLFSLGILGLIGLQTRAMNFSVDAADRNRAALLANEIASTMWLTNSITVDTSAGTAWATRIADVSKDGLPGATATVAPVATLVNTADITIEWAPPQRNAADKSRLTTRVTLPPPP
;
A
#
# COMPACT_ATOMS: atom_id res chain seq x y z
N MET A 1 69.24 -5.18 -45.33
CA MET A 1 67.99 -4.74 -44.64
C MET A 1 67.14 -5.97 -44.32
N LYS A 2 66.99 -6.33 -43.04
CA LYS A 2 66.32 -7.57 -42.61
C LYS A 2 64.89 -7.23 -42.15
N ARG A 3 63.86 -7.71 -42.85
CA ARG A 3 62.45 -7.52 -42.48
C ARG A 3 62.06 -8.54 -41.41
N ILE A 4 61.52 -8.06 -40.28
CA ILE A 4 61.04 -8.91 -39.19
C ILE A 4 59.62 -9.40 -39.54
N PRO A 5 59.36 -10.72 -39.55
CA PRO A 5 58.01 -11.23 -39.78
C PRO A 5 57.13 -10.97 -38.56
N HIS A 6 55.95 -10.38 -38.78
CA HIS A 6 54.90 -10.27 -37.76
C HIS A 6 54.08 -11.57 -37.78
N SER A 7 54.10 -12.32 -36.68
CA SER A 7 53.21 -13.48 -36.51
C SER A 7 51.76 -12.99 -36.49
N PRO A 8 50.86 -13.53 -37.34
CA PRO A 8 49.44 -13.22 -37.24
C PRO A 8 48.91 -13.76 -35.91
N GLY A 9 48.41 -12.87 -35.05
CA GLY A 9 47.81 -13.25 -33.78
C GLY A 9 46.66 -14.23 -34.00
N ARG A 10 46.61 -15.32 -33.22
CA ARG A 10 45.50 -16.28 -33.24
C ARG A 10 44.19 -15.54 -32.97
N ALA A 11 43.26 -15.57 -33.93
CA ALA A 11 41.88 -15.18 -33.69
C ALA A 11 41.26 -16.14 -32.66
N GLN A 12 40.81 -15.60 -31.53
CA GLN A 12 40.24 -16.35 -30.41
C GLN A 12 38.81 -16.80 -30.76
N ARG A 13 38.65 -18.02 -31.30
CA ARG A 13 37.37 -18.53 -31.82
C ARG A 13 36.48 -19.26 -30.79
N GLY A 14 36.77 -19.13 -29.49
CA GLY A 14 36.02 -19.83 -28.42
C GLY A 14 35.46 -18.94 -27.30
N VAL A 15 36.00 -17.73 -27.11
CA VAL A 15 35.55 -16.84 -26.02
C VAL A 15 34.29 -16.06 -26.36
N ALA A 16 34.01 -15.80 -27.64
CA ALA A 16 32.82 -15.07 -28.06
C ALA A 16 31.49 -15.71 -27.61
N MET A 17 31.40 -17.05 -27.58
CA MET A 17 30.20 -17.74 -27.09
C MET A 17 30.03 -17.61 -25.57
N ILE A 18 31.12 -17.73 -24.81
CA ILE A 18 31.10 -17.54 -23.36
C ILE A 18 30.78 -16.07 -23.01
N GLU A 19 31.31 -15.12 -23.77
CA GLU A 19 31.06 -13.69 -23.59
C GLU A 19 29.58 -13.34 -23.80
N VAL A 20 28.94 -13.88 -24.83
CA VAL A 20 27.49 -13.70 -25.05
C VAL A 20 26.67 -14.38 -23.95
N LEU A 21 27.03 -15.59 -23.52
CA LEU A 21 26.34 -16.28 -22.43
C LEU A 21 26.43 -15.52 -21.10
N VAL A 22 27.61 -14.99 -20.78
CA VAL A 22 27.82 -14.16 -19.59
C VAL A 22 27.04 -12.84 -19.72
N SER A 23 27.02 -12.22 -20.90
CA SER A 23 26.24 -10.99 -21.15
C SER A 23 24.74 -11.22 -20.94
N ILE A 24 24.19 -12.31 -21.48
CA ILE A 24 22.78 -12.70 -21.30
C ILE A 24 22.50 -13.02 -19.83
N LEU A 25 23.41 -13.72 -19.14
CA LEU A 25 23.28 -14.01 -17.72
C LEU A 25 23.19 -12.72 -16.90
N LEU A 26 24.16 -11.81 -17.05
CA LEU A 26 24.17 -10.54 -16.31
C LEU A 26 22.95 -9.68 -16.64
N PHE A 27 22.55 -9.63 -17.92
CA PHE A 27 21.36 -8.90 -18.35
C PHE A 27 20.07 -9.48 -17.75
N SER A 28 19.93 -10.81 -17.73
CA SER A 28 18.77 -11.48 -17.13
C SER A 28 18.68 -11.23 -15.62
N LEU A 29 19.82 -11.25 -14.91
CA LEU A 29 19.88 -10.89 -13.49
C LEU A 29 19.48 -9.43 -13.26
N GLY A 30 19.91 -8.52 -14.14
CA GLY A 30 19.52 -7.11 -14.11
C GLY A 30 18.00 -6.92 -14.26
N ILE A 31 17.37 -7.63 -15.22
CA ILE A 31 15.92 -7.58 -15.41
C ILE A 31 15.17 -8.13 -14.19
N LEU A 32 15.61 -9.26 -13.63
CA LEU A 32 14.99 -9.83 -12.44
C LEU A 32 15.06 -8.86 -11.24
N GLY A 33 16.20 -8.19 -11.08
CA GLY A 33 16.36 -7.13 -10.08
C GLY A 33 15.38 -5.97 -10.29
N LEU A 34 15.24 -5.50 -11.53
CA LEU A 34 14.31 -4.42 -11.87
C LEU A 34 12.84 -4.80 -11.64
N ILE A 35 12.44 -6.01 -12.04
CA ILE A 35 11.08 -6.52 -11.82
C ILE A 35 10.77 -6.58 -10.32
N GLY A 36 11.74 -7.01 -9.50
CA GLY A 36 11.61 -7.02 -8.05
C GLY A 36 11.40 -5.63 -7.44
N LEU A 37 12.09 -4.61 -7.96
CA LEU A 37 11.87 -3.22 -7.55
C LEU A 37 10.50 -2.71 -8.02
N GLN A 38 10.09 -3.05 -9.24
CA GLN A 38 8.80 -2.66 -9.78
C GLN A 38 7.64 -3.25 -8.97
N THR A 39 7.73 -4.52 -8.56
CA THR A 39 6.70 -5.14 -7.70
C THR A 39 6.57 -4.43 -6.35
N ARG A 40 7.70 -4.06 -5.73
CA ARG A 40 7.67 -3.28 -4.49
C ARG A 40 7.02 -1.91 -4.68
N ALA A 41 7.35 -1.21 -5.77
CA ALA A 41 6.73 0.08 -6.09
C ALA A 41 5.22 -0.04 -6.27
N MET A 42 4.73 -1.07 -6.96
CA MET A 42 3.29 -1.34 -7.08
C MET A 42 2.62 -1.58 -5.71
N ASN A 43 3.27 -2.36 -4.83
CA ASN A 43 2.75 -2.61 -3.49
C ASN A 43 2.63 -1.32 -2.67
N PHE A 44 3.62 -0.43 -2.74
CA PHE A 44 3.54 0.88 -2.10
C PHE A 44 2.40 1.74 -2.63
N SER A 45 2.17 1.75 -3.95
CA SER A 45 1.06 2.47 -4.56
C SER A 45 -0.30 1.97 -4.07
N VAL A 46 -0.47 0.65 -3.91
CA VAL A 46 -1.70 0.06 -3.39
C VAL A 46 -1.90 0.40 -1.92
N ASP A 47 -0.88 0.28 -1.07
CA ASP A 47 -0.99 0.64 0.36
C ASP A 47 -1.34 2.12 0.54
N ALA A 48 -0.75 3.01 -0.27
CA ALA A 48 -1.10 4.43 -0.28
C ALA A 48 -2.56 4.67 -0.70
N ALA A 49 -3.04 3.96 -1.72
CA ALA A 49 -4.44 4.04 -2.16
C ALA A 49 -5.41 3.55 -1.08
N ASP A 50 -5.10 2.43 -0.42
CA ASP A 50 -5.92 1.90 0.67
C ASP A 50 -5.96 2.84 1.88
N ARG A 51 -4.83 3.46 2.24
CA ARG A 51 -4.78 4.51 3.28
C ARG A 51 -5.61 5.73 2.91
N ASN A 52 -5.63 6.12 1.64
CA ASN A 52 -6.46 7.23 1.17
C ASN A 52 -7.95 6.88 1.30
N ARG A 53 -8.35 5.69 0.85
CA ARG A 53 -9.73 5.18 1.05
C ARG A 53 -10.13 5.16 2.53
N ALA A 54 -9.25 4.69 3.42
CA ALA A 54 -9.50 4.72 4.86
C ALA A 54 -9.69 6.16 5.36
N ALA A 55 -8.86 7.11 4.91
CA ALA A 55 -9.00 8.52 5.30
C ALA A 55 -10.32 9.13 4.84
N LEU A 56 -10.76 8.81 3.62
CA LEU A 56 -12.06 9.24 3.11
C LEU A 56 -13.21 8.66 3.94
N LEU A 57 -13.21 7.36 4.21
CA LEU A 57 -14.23 6.71 5.06
C LEU A 57 -14.26 7.32 6.47
N ALA A 58 -13.10 7.57 7.08
CA ALA A 58 -13.03 8.23 8.39
C ALA A 58 -13.59 9.66 8.33
N ASN A 59 -13.33 10.38 7.25
CA ASN A 59 -13.89 11.72 7.03
C ASN A 59 -15.41 11.69 6.80
N GLU A 60 -15.96 10.68 6.11
CA GLU A 60 -17.40 10.51 5.96
C GLU A 60 -18.08 10.23 7.32
N ILE A 61 -17.48 9.38 8.16
CA ILE A 61 -17.94 9.14 9.55
C ILE A 61 -17.88 10.43 10.36
N ALA A 62 -16.75 11.15 10.30
CA ALA A 62 -16.60 12.44 10.97
C ALA A 62 -17.68 13.43 10.53
N SER A 63 -17.91 13.56 9.22
CA SER A 63 -18.95 14.43 8.66
C SER A 63 -20.34 14.06 9.18
N THR A 64 -20.61 12.77 9.38
CA THR A 64 -21.87 12.29 9.97
C THR A 64 -21.99 12.71 11.44
N MET A 65 -20.89 12.69 12.20
CA MET A 65 -20.88 13.21 13.58
C MET A 65 -21.21 14.70 13.62
N TRP A 66 -20.65 15.49 12.69
CA TRP A 66 -20.95 16.92 12.55
C TRP A 66 -22.42 17.18 12.18
N LEU A 67 -22.97 16.41 11.24
CA LEU A 67 -24.35 16.53 10.78
C LEU A 67 -25.37 16.16 11.86
N THR A 68 -25.05 15.17 12.68
CA THR A 68 -25.92 14.70 13.77
C THR A 68 -25.64 15.37 15.11
N ASN A 69 -24.62 16.24 15.16
CA ASN A 69 -24.08 16.85 16.38
C ASN A 69 -23.85 15.83 17.50
N SER A 70 -23.32 14.65 17.14
CA SER A 70 -23.14 13.51 18.03
C SER A 70 -21.83 12.80 17.72
N ILE A 71 -21.04 12.50 18.76
CA ILE A 71 -19.83 11.67 18.62
C ILE A 71 -20.14 10.17 18.50
N THR A 72 -21.40 9.78 18.59
CA THR A 72 -21.84 8.38 18.52
C THR A 72 -22.31 8.07 17.10
N VAL A 73 -21.56 7.21 16.42
CA VAL A 73 -21.94 6.63 15.12
C VAL A 73 -21.86 5.12 15.26
N ASP A 74 -22.95 4.41 14.96
CA ASP A 74 -22.96 2.95 15.04
C ASP A 74 -22.23 2.35 13.83
N THR A 75 -21.05 1.79 14.10
CA THR A 75 -20.21 1.08 13.13
C THR A 75 -20.15 -0.43 13.40
N SER A 76 -21.05 -0.95 14.25
CA SER A 76 -21.11 -2.36 14.60
C SER A 76 -21.47 -3.25 13.41
N ALA A 77 -21.13 -4.53 13.48
CA ALA A 77 -21.38 -5.49 12.40
C ALA A 77 -22.89 -5.57 12.06
N GLY A 78 -23.21 -5.57 10.77
CA GLY A 78 -24.59 -5.59 10.27
C GLY A 78 -25.23 -4.21 10.06
N THR A 79 -24.54 -3.13 10.45
CA THR A 79 -24.99 -1.75 10.16
C THR A 79 -24.68 -1.33 8.72
N ALA A 80 -25.31 -0.25 8.28
CA ALA A 80 -25.02 0.39 6.99
C ALA A 80 -23.54 0.81 6.89
N TRP A 81 -22.96 1.33 7.97
CA TRP A 81 -21.54 1.69 8.03
C TRP A 81 -20.62 0.49 7.89
N ALA A 82 -20.87 -0.59 8.63
CA ALA A 82 -20.07 -1.81 8.51
C ALA A 82 -20.12 -2.38 7.08
N THR A 83 -21.29 -2.33 6.44
CA THR A 83 -21.48 -2.78 5.05
C THR A 83 -20.72 -1.89 4.07
N ARG A 84 -20.85 -0.55 4.20
CA ARG A 84 -20.18 0.43 3.35
C ARG A 84 -18.66 0.31 3.39
N ILE A 85 -18.10 0.12 4.58
CA ILE A 85 -16.65 0.07 4.80
C ILE A 85 -16.05 -1.22 4.24
N ALA A 86 -16.79 -2.32 4.25
CA ALA A 86 -16.36 -3.60 3.70
C ALA A 86 -16.62 -3.75 2.17
N ASP A 87 -17.40 -2.86 1.54
CA ASP A 87 -17.76 -2.98 0.12
C ASP A 87 -16.64 -2.52 -0.83
N VAL A 88 -15.79 -3.47 -1.18
CA VAL A 88 -14.65 -3.29 -2.10
C VAL A 88 -15.09 -2.95 -3.54
N SER A 89 -16.35 -3.20 -3.92
CA SER A 89 -16.87 -2.87 -5.26
C SER A 89 -17.10 -1.36 -5.45
N LYS A 90 -17.02 -0.60 -4.36
CA LYS A 90 -17.15 0.86 -4.33
C LYS A 90 -15.80 1.45 -3.94
N ASP A 91 -15.66 1.82 -2.67
CA ASP A 91 -14.45 2.42 -2.08
C ASP A 91 -14.11 1.81 -0.73
N GLY A 92 -14.78 0.71 -0.37
CA GLY A 92 -14.50 -0.03 0.85
C GLY A 92 -13.15 -0.72 0.78
N LEU A 93 -12.75 -1.25 1.93
CA LEU A 93 -11.46 -1.90 2.12
C LEU A 93 -11.68 -3.38 2.46
N PRO A 94 -10.84 -4.30 1.92
CA PRO A 94 -10.98 -5.73 2.19
C PRO A 94 -10.87 -6.04 3.69
N GLY A 95 -11.90 -6.74 4.21
CA GLY A 95 -11.96 -7.15 5.62
C GLY A 95 -11.96 -5.98 6.61
N ALA A 96 -12.40 -4.79 6.17
CA ALA A 96 -12.29 -3.60 6.98
C ALA A 96 -13.36 -3.48 8.06
N THR A 97 -12.98 -2.90 9.18
CA THR A 97 -13.83 -2.62 10.33
C THR A 97 -13.58 -1.21 10.83
N ALA A 98 -14.64 -0.50 11.23
CA ALA A 98 -14.51 0.77 11.92
C ALA A 98 -14.97 0.67 13.37
N THR A 99 -14.26 1.39 14.23
CA THR A 99 -14.62 1.58 15.63
C THR A 99 -14.60 3.06 15.95
N VAL A 100 -15.64 3.51 16.66
CA VAL A 100 -15.75 4.88 17.16
C VAL A 100 -15.69 4.80 18.68
N ALA A 101 -14.68 5.43 19.27
CA ALA A 101 -14.47 5.42 20.71
C ALA A 101 -14.40 6.86 21.25
N PRO A 102 -15.17 7.21 22.29
CA PRO A 102 -15.05 8.53 22.92
C PRO A 102 -13.68 8.67 23.60
N VAL A 103 -13.10 9.87 23.53
CA VAL A 103 -11.83 10.17 24.20
C VAL A 103 -12.11 10.62 25.61
N ALA A 104 -11.81 9.76 26.59
CA ALA A 104 -12.20 9.95 27.99
C ALA A 104 -11.76 11.28 28.64
N THR A 105 -10.69 11.90 28.14
CA THR A 105 -10.12 13.14 28.69
C THR A 105 -10.63 14.41 28.01
N LEU A 106 -11.40 14.30 26.92
CA LEU A 106 -11.81 15.44 26.11
C LEU A 106 -13.33 15.47 25.95
N VAL A 107 -13.90 16.67 26.00
CA VAL A 107 -15.33 16.88 25.81
C VAL A 107 -15.66 16.74 24.33
N ASN A 108 -16.77 16.07 24.03
CA ASN A 108 -17.34 15.97 22.68
C ASN A 108 -16.31 15.51 21.62
N THR A 109 -15.43 14.59 22.01
CA THR A 109 -14.32 14.11 21.18
C THR A 109 -14.35 12.60 21.04
N ALA A 110 -14.17 12.09 19.83
CA ALA A 110 -14.05 10.66 19.56
C ALA A 110 -12.89 10.36 18.60
N ASP A 111 -12.30 9.18 18.79
CA ASP A 111 -11.33 8.58 17.88
C ASP A 111 -12.07 7.60 16.97
N ILE A 112 -11.95 7.85 15.66
CA ILE A 112 -12.42 6.98 14.59
C ILE A 112 -11.24 6.12 14.17
N THR A 113 -11.34 4.81 14.34
CA THR A 113 -10.30 3.86 13.95
C THR A 113 -10.83 2.92 12.88
N ILE A 114 -10.16 2.92 11.72
CA ILE A 114 -10.41 2.01 10.61
C ILE A 114 -9.26 1.02 10.53
N GLU A 115 -9.58 -0.26 10.61
CA GLU A 115 -8.64 -1.36 10.41
C GLU A 115 -9.02 -2.15 9.16
N TRP A 116 -8.04 -2.59 8.37
CA TRP A 116 -8.27 -3.39 7.16
C TRP A 116 -7.15 -4.41 6.93
N ALA A 117 -7.42 -5.43 6.12
CA ALA A 117 -6.45 -6.46 5.75
C ALA A 117 -5.96 -6.24 4.30
N PRO A 118 -4.73 -5.77 4.07
CA PRO A 118 -4.20 -5.57 2.72
C PRO A 118 -4.06 -6.91 1.99
N PRO A 119 -4.50 -7.04 0.73
CA PRO A 119 -4.46 -8.32 0.00
C PRO A 119 -3.04 -8.82 -0.31
N GLN A 120 -2.04 -7.93 -0.21
CA GLN A 120 -0.63 -8.23 -0.48
C GLN A 120 0.11 -8.78 0.74
N ARG A 121 -0.48 -8.67 1.93
CA ARG A 121 0.08 -9.14 3.20
C ARG A 121 -0.76 -10.29 3.76
N ASN A 122 -0.22 -10.97 4.77
CA ASN A 122 -0.98 -11.96 5.50
C ASN A 122 -2.23 -11.29 6.10
N ALA A 123 -3.38 -11.96 6.06
CA ALA A 123 -4.64 -11.44 6.59
C ALA A 123 -4.59 -11.13 8.11
N ALA A 124 -3.64 -11.74 8.83
CA ALA A 124 -3.35 -11.42 10.23
C ALA A 124 -2.68 -10.04 10.42
N ASP A 125 -1.94 -9.56 9.42
CA ASP A 125 -1.19 -8.30 9.49
C ASP A 125 -2.05 -7.12 9.03
N LYS A 126 -2.94 -6.68 9.92
CA LYS A 126 -3.86 -5.57 9.64
C LYS A 126 -3.13 -4.23 9.52
N SER A 127 -3.64 -3.38 8.64
CA SER A 127 -3.35 -1.94 8.62
C SER A 127 -4.38 -1.20 9.47
N ARG A 128 -3.98 -0.05 10.02
CA ARG A 128 -4.84 0.81 10.85
C ARG A 128 -4.64 2.28 10.53
N LEU A 129 -5.74 3.02 10.49
CA LEU A 129 -5.79 4.48 10.46
C LEU A 129 -6.68 4.96 11.62
N THR A 130 -6.19 5.93 12.39
CA THR A 130 -6.97 6.56 13.47
C THR A 130 -7.03 8.07 13.25
N THR A 131 -8.24 8.62 13.28
CA THR A 131 -8.52 10.05 13.14
C THR A 131 -9.30 10.52 14.34
N ARG A 132 -8.87 11.63 14.96
CA ARG A 132 -9.58 12.26 16.08
C ARG A 132 -10.52 13.34 15.58
N VAL A 133 -11.74 13.36 16.09
CA VAL A 133 -12.76 14.37 15.79
C VAL A 133 -13.22 15.02 17.09
N THR A 134 -13.20 16.35 17.12
CA THR A 134 -13.69 17.18 18.23
C THR A 134 -14.87 18.02 17.74
N LEU A 135 -16.04 17.84 18.31
CA LEU A 135 -17.22 18.65 18.00
C LEU A 135 -17.29 19.87 18.94
N PRO A 136 -17.75 21.04 18.47
CA PRO A 136 -17.92 22.23 19.29
C PRO A 136 -19.01 21.99 20.35
N PRO A 137 -19.01 22.79 21.42
CA PRO A 137 -20.10 22.75 22.39
C PRO A 137 -21.44 23.09 21.70
N PRO A 138 -22.55 22.46 22.12
CA PRO A 138 -23.87 22.90 21.68
C PRO A 138 -24.13 24.36 22.13
N PRO A 139 -24.85 25.16 21.32
CA PRO A 139 -25.20 26.54 21.64
C PRO A 139 -26.16 26.66 22.83
#